data_AF-A0A4Q6ADJ0-F1
#
_entry.id   AF-A0A4Q6ADJ0-F1
#
_cell.length_a   1.000
_cell.length_b   1.000
_cell.length_c   1.000
_cell.angle_alpha   90.00
_cell.angle_beta   90.00
_cell.angle_gamma   90.00
#
_symmetry.space_group_name_H-M   'P 1'
#
loop_
_entity.id
_entity.type
_entity.pdbx_description
1 polymer ?
#
loop_
_entity_poly.entity_id
_entity_poly.type
_entity_poly.pdbx_seq_one_letter_code
_entity_poly.pdbx_strand_id
1 'polypeptide(L)'
;MQAARQDAEASGHVVREAVSAMDAIHASSHQITQTIGVIDEIAFQTNLLALNAGVEAARAGEAGRGFAVVASEVRALAQRSATAAKEIKVLISSSTTQVNTGVALVGQTGEALQRIVSRVAEIDGLVSEIAASTREQATGLREVNTAVNLMDQVTQQNAAMVEQSTAASQSLTNEAGQLVDLIARFQLGDGLQNPSGSLQVASDRRAAA
;
A
#
# COMPACT_ATOMS: atom_id res chain seq x y z
N MET A 1 1.50 7.20 9.16
CA MET A 1 1.83 5.76 9.20
C MET A 1 1.75 5.17 10.60
N GLN A 2 2.36 5.81 11.62
CA GLN A 2 2.33 5.31 13.00
C GLN A 2 0.92 5.12 13.58
N ALA A 3 0.00 6.07 13.35
CA ALA A 3 -1.42 5.95 13.73
C ALA A 3 -2.11 4.77 13.01
N ALA A 4 -1.95 4.65 11.68
CA ALA A 4 -2.54 3.56 10.90
C ALA A 4 -2.04 2.17 11.35
N ARG A 5 -0.76 2.07 11.77
CA ARG A 5 -0.21 0.84 12.36
C ARG A 5 -0.83 0.54 13.73
N GLN A 6 -0.94 1.53 14.61
CA GLN A 6 -1.61 1.37 15.91
C GLN A 6 -3.08 0.97 15.76
N ASP A 7 -3.82 1.60 14.86
CA ASP A 7 -5.23 1.27 14.59
C ASP A 7 -5.38 -0.16 14.08
N ALA A 8 -4.45 -0.62 13.23
CA ALA A 8 -4.47 -1.98 12.72
C ALA A 8 -4.06 -3.02 13.79
N GLU A 9 -3.10 -2.71 14.66
CA GLU A 9 -2.74 -3.54 15.82
C GLU A 9 -3.91 -3.65 16.82
N ALA A 10 -4.58 -2.53 17.11
CA ALA A 10 -5.79 -2.49 17.94
C ALA A 10 -6.94 -3.28 17.32
N SER A 11 -7.17 -3.13 16.01
CA SER A 11 -8.16 -3.91 15.27
C SER A 11 -7.88 -5.42 15.34
N GLY A 12 -6.60 -5.81 15.30
CA GLY A 12 -6.18 -7.19 15.52
C GLY A 12 -6.52 -7.71 16.92
N HIS A 13 -6.45 -6.87 17.96
CA HIS A 13 -6.89 -7.25 19.31
C HIS A 13 -8.40 -7.48 19.37
N VAL A 14 -9.19 -6.55 18.82
CA VAL A 14 -10.65 -6.65 18.80
C VAL A 14 -11.12 -7.92 18.08
N VAL A 15 -10.48 -8.28 16.97
CA VAL A 15 -10.80 -9.52 16.26
C VAL A 15 -10.50 -10.76 17.12
N ARG A 16 -9.36 -10.79 17.83
CA ARG A 16 -9.04 -11.91 18.74
C ARG A 16 -10.05 -12.04 19.87
N GLU A 17 -10.47 -10.92 20.46
CA GLU A 17 -11.54 -10.93 21.48
C GLU A 17 -12.87 -11.41 20.90
N ALA A 18 -13.22 -10.99 19.69
CA ALA A 18 -14.43 -11.43 19.01
C ALA A 18 -14.42 -12.95 18.74
N VAL A 19 -13.27 -13.51 18.31
CA VAL A 19 -13.12 -14.97 18.15
C VAL A 19 -13.31 -15.68 19.49
N SER A 20 -12.65 -15.21 20.55
CA SER A 20 -12.78 -15.81 21.89
C SER A 20 -14.22 -15.76 22.41
N ALA A 21 -14.96 -14.69 22.14
CA ALA A 21 -16.37 -14.58 22.52
C ALA A 21 -17.25 -15.57 21.73
N MET A 22 -16.98 -15.75 20.44
CA MET A 22 -17.72 -16.72 19.62
C MET A 22 -17.41 -18.17 20.03
N ASP A 23 -16.17 -18.49 20.39
CA ASP A 23 -15.80 -19.81 20.93
C ASP A 23 -16.51 -20.10 22.25
N ALA A 24 -16.66 -19.09 23.13
CA ALA A 24 -17.44 -19.21 24.36
C ALA A 24 -18.93 -19.46 24.08
N ILE A 25 -19.51 -18.78 23.08
CA ILE A 25 -20.91 -19.02 22.64
C ILE A 25 -21.06 -20.44 22.09
N HIS A 26 -20.09 -20.93 21.32
CA HIS A 26 -20.09 -22.30 20.79
C HIS A 26 -20.05 -23.33 21.94
N ALA A 27 -19.16 -23.15 22.91
CA ALA A 27 -19.08 -24.01 24.09
C ALA A 27 -20.39 -23.99 24.91
N SER A 28 -20.97 -22.81 25.13
CA SER A 28 -22.26 -22.67 25.83
C SER A 28 -23.40 -23.36 25.07
N SER A 29 -23.42 -23.28 23.74
CA SER A 29 -24.43 -23.94 22.90
C SER A 29 -24.35 -25.47 23.02
N HIS A 30 -23.13 -26.00 23.15
CA HIS A 30 -22.90 -27.43 23.38
C HIS A 30 -23.45 -27.88 24.75
N GLN A 31 -23.20 -27.11 25.81
CA GLN A 31 -23.74 -27.38 27.15
C GLN A 31 -25.27 -27.31 27.19
N ILE A 32 -25.87 -26.36 26.47
CA ILE A 32 -27.33 -26.29 26.31
C ILE A 32 -27.84 -27.56 25.62
N THR A 33 -27.19 -28.01 24.55
CA THR A 33 -27.58 -29.24 23.83
C THR A 33 -27.56 -30.47 24.74
N GLN A 34 -26.55 -30.60 25.61
CA GLN A 34 -26.48 -31.68 26.60
C GLN A 34 -27.63 -31.59 27.61
N THR A 35 -27.91 -30.39 28.13
CA THR A 35 -29.00 -30.14 29.08
C THR A 35 -30.36 -30.49 28.48
N ILE A 36 -30.60 -30.13 27.22
CA ILE A 36 -31.82 -30.49 26.49
C ILE A 36 -31.93 -32.01 26.29
N GLY A 37 -30.82 -32.72 26.11
CA GLY A 37 -30.78 -34.18 26.09
C GLY A 37 -31.27 -34.81 27.40
N VAL A 38 -30.83 -34.27 28.54
CA VAL A 38 -31.29 -34.70 29.87
C VAL A 38 -32.79 -34.41 30.05
N ILE A 39 -33.29 -33.27 29.57
CA ILE A 39 -34.72 -32.93 29.63
C ILE A 39 -35.57 -33.90 28.81
N ASP A 40 -35.11 -34.28 27.61
CA ASP A 40 -35.79 -35.29 26.77
C ASP A 40 -35.82 -36.66 27.47
N GLU A 41 -34.73 -37.06 28.13
CA GLU A 41 -34.67 -38.28 28.93
C GLU A 41 -35.65 -38.25 30.12
N ILE A 42 -35.71 -37.13 30.86
CA ILE A 42 -36.66 -36.94 31.97
C ILE A 42 -38.10 -37.01 31.45
N ALA A 43 -38.39 -36.39 30.31
CA ALA A 43 -39.71 -36.44 29.68
C ALA A 43 -40.08 -37.89 29.30
N PHE A 44 -39.12 -38.66 28.75
CA PHE A 44 -39.33 -40.07 28.42
C PHE A 44 -39.59 -40.93 29.67
N GLN A 45 -38.80 -40.77 30.73
CA GLN A 45 -38.99 -41.46 32.00
C GLN A 45 -40.35 -41.12 32.63
N THR A 46 -40.73 -39.84 32.62
CA THR A 46 -42.03 -39.37 33.12
C THR A 46 -43.20 -39.98 32.34
N ASN A 47 -43.06 -40.09 31.02
CA ASN A 47 -44.04 -40.76 30.17
C ASN A 47 -44.19 -42.26 30.48
N LEU A 48 -43.08 -42.96 30.79
CA LEU A 48 -43.11 -44.36 31.21
C LEU A 48 -43.73 -44.54 32.61
N LEU A 49 -43.39 -43.67 33.56
CA LEU A 49 -43.99 -43.64 34.90
C LEU A 49 -45.51 -43.42 34.84
N ALA A 50 -45.95 -42.48 34.01
CA ALA A 50 -47.37 -42.19 33.78
C ALA A 50 -48.09 -43.37 33.12
N LEU A 51 -47.46 -44.06 32.18
CA LEU A 51 -48.01 -45.28 31.59
C LEU A 51 -48.21 -46.37 32.64
N ASN A 52 -47.21 -46.63 33.49
CA ASN A 52 -47.30 -47.63 34.56
C ASN A 52 -48.40 -47.27 35.56
N ALA A 53 -48.50 -45.99 35.95
CA ALA A 53 -49.58 -45.50 36.82
C ALA A 53 -50.97 -45.69 36.18
N GLY A 54 -51.10 -45.45 34.87
CA GLY A 54 -52.34 -45.67 34.14
C GLY A 54 -52.76 -47.14 34.12
N VAL A 55 -51.80 -48.06 33.96
CA VAL A 55 -52.05 -49.52 34.01
C VAL A 55 -52.50 -49.95 35.40
N GLU A 56 -51.83 -49.49 36.46
CA GLU A 56 -52.21 -49.85 37.84
C GLU A 56 -53.56 -49.25 38.24
N ALA A 57 -53.87 -48.03 37.77
CA ALA A 57 -55.18 -47.41 37.94
C ALA A 57 -56.30 -48.20 37.25
N ALA A 58 -56.07 -48.73 36.04
CA ALA A 58 -57.02 -49.61 35.37
C ALA A 58 -57.22 -50.94 36.13
N ARG A 59 -56.16 -51.45 36.76
CA ARG A 59 -56.20 -52.66 37.58
C ARG A 59 -57.00 -52.48 38.88
N ALA A 60 -57.00 -51.28 39.46
CA ALA A 60 -57.76 -50.93 40.66
C ALA A 60 -59.26 -50.67 40.40
N GLY A 61 -59.73 -50.71 39.14
CA GLY A 61 -61.14 -50.56 38.79
C GLY A 61 -61.73 -49.19 39.16
N GLU A 62 -62.93 -49.17 39.77
CA GLU A 62 -63.62 -47.94 40.18
C GLU A 62 -62.80 -47.07 41.16
N ALA A 63 -61.98 -47.68 42.03
CA ALA A 63 -61.15 -46.95 42.98
C ALA A 63 -59.98 -46.20 42.29
N GLY A 64 -59.58 -46.62 41.09
CA GLY A 64 -58.47 -46.04 40.32
C GLY A 64 -58.88 -44.94 39.34
N ARG A 65 -60.17 -44.64 39.19
CA ARG A 65 -60.68 -43.72 38.15
C ARG A 65 -60.02 -42.33 38.19
N GLY A 66 -59.86 -41.74 39.38
CA GLY A 66 -59.20 -40.45 39.54
C GLY A 66 -57.71 -40.49 39.21
N PHE A 67 -57.01 -41.56 39.59
CA PHE A 67 -55.61 -41.78 39.27
C PHE A 67 -55.37 -41.98 37.77
N ALA A 68 -56.30 -42.64 37.07
CA ALA A 68 -56.20 -42.84 35.63
C ALA A 68 -56.22 -41.50 34.85
N VAL A 69 -57.04 -40.53 35.30
CA VAL A 69 -57.09 -39.19 34.69
C VAL A 69 -55.77 -38.44 34.90
N VAL A 70 -55.25 -38.46 36.14
CA VAL A 70 -53.96 -37.83 36.45
C VAL A 70 -52.83 -38.46 35.64
N ALA A 71 -52.79 -39.79 35.53
CA ALA A 71 -51.79 -40.50 34.73
C ALA A 71 -51.85 -40.10 33.24
N SER A 72 -53.05 -39.94 32.67
CA SER A 72 -53.22 -39.47 31.30
C SER A 72 -52.71 -38.04 31.11
N GLU A 73 -52.98 -37.13 32.05
CA GLU A 73 -52.55 -35.73 31.98
C GLU A 73 -51.02 -35.61 32.12
N VAL A 74 -50.41 -36.34 33.05
CA VAL A 74 -48.95 -36.40 33.21
C VAL A 74 -48.29 -36.96 31.95
N ARG A 75 -48.89 -37.97 31.32
CA ARG A 75 -48.39 -38.52 30.06
C ARG A 75 -48.44 -37.50 28.93
N ALA A 76 -49.55 -36.77 28.79
CA ALA A 76 -49.69 -35.72 27.80
C ALA A 76 -48.68 -34.58 28.02
N LEU A 77 -48.44 -34.18 29.28
CA LEU A 77 -47.43 -33.18 29.64
C LEU A 77 -46.00 -33.64 29.31
N ALA A 78 -45.69 -34.91 29.58
CA ALA A 78 -44.40 -35.52 29.25
C ALA A 78 -44.15 -35.54 27.73
N GLN A 79 -45.15 -35.92 26.94
CA GLN A 79 -45.07 -35.87 25.47
C GLN A 79 -44.87 -34.45 24.94
N ARG A 80 -45.60 -33.46 25.49
CA ARG A 80 -45.40 -32.04 25.14
C ARG A 80 -43.99 -31.56 25.47
N SER A 81 -43.44 -31.97 26.62
CA SER A 81 -42.09 -31.62 27.03
C SER A 81 -41.03 -32.20 26.09
N ALA A 82 -41.18 -33.47 25.68
CA ALA A 82 -40.28 -34.11 24.71
C ALA A 82 -40.30 -33.41 23.33
N THR A 83 -41.50 -33.04 22.84
CA THR A 83 -41.62 -32.27 21.59
C THR A 83 -40.92 -30.91 21.69
N ALA A 84 -41.17 -30.16 22.78
CA ALA A 84 -40.51 -28.87 23.00
C ALA A 84 -38.99 -28.99 23.11
N ALA A 85 -38.49 -30.02 23.82
CA ALA A 85 -37.06 -30.29 23.91
C ALA A 85 -36.45 -30.55 22.52
N LYS A 86 -37.14 -31.31 21.67
CA LYS A 86 -36.70 -31.57 20.29
C LYS A 86 -36.67 -30.30 19.42
N GLU A 87 -37.67 -29.43 19.54
CA GLU A 87 -37.70 -28.14 18.83
C GLU A 87 -36.55 -27.22 19.27
N ILE A 88 -36.30 -27.12 20.57
CA ILE A 88 -35.15 -26.35 21.11
C ILE A 88 -33.83 -26.93 20.59
N LYS A 89 -33.69 -28.26 20.54
CA LYS A 89 -32.50 -28.93 20.02
C LYS A 89 -32.22 -28.54 18.56
N VAL A 90 -33.26 -28.46 17.72
CA VAL A 90 -33.13 -28.02 16.32
C VAL A 90 -32.68 -26.56 16.25
N LEU A 91 -33.28 -25.67 17.04
CA LEU A 91 -32.90 -24.25 17.07
C LEU A 91 -31.44 -24.06 17.50
N ILE A 92 -31.02 -24.72 18.59
CA ILE A 92 -29.63 -24.63 19.08
C ILE A 92 -28.63 -25.23 18.08
N SER A 93 -28.99 -26.32 17.39
CA SER A 93 -28.15 -26.87 16.32
C SER A 93 -27.98 -25.89 15.15
N SER A 94 -29.04 -25.17 14.79
CA SER A 94 -28.98 -24.11 13.78
C SER A 94 -28.09 -22.95 14.23
N SER A 95 -28.29 -22.47 15.47
CA SER A 95 -27.46 -21.42 16.07
C SER A 95 -25.98 -21.82 16.12
N THR A 96 -25.67 -23.08 16.46
CA THR A 96 -24.29 -23.60 16.47
C THR A 96 -23.65 -23.52 15.09
N THR A 97 -24.40 -23.87 14.04
CA THR A 97 -23.92 -23.76 12.64
C THR A 97 -23.65 -22.31 12.25
N GLN A 98 -24.53 -21.39 12.65
CA GLN A 98 -24.37 -19.96 12.40
C GLN A 98 -23.15 -19.39 13.13
N VAL A 99 -22.93 -19.77 14.40
CA VAL A 99 -21.76 -19.36 15.17
C VAL A 99 -20.47 -19.86 14.53
N ASN A 100 -20.41 -21.13 14.11
CA ASN A 100 -19.25 -21.68 13.40
C ASN A 100 -18.94 -20.92 12.11
N THR A 101 -19.98 -20.53 11.36
CA THR A 101 -19.82 -19.69 10.17
C THR A 101 -19.29 -18.29 10.53
N GLY A 102 -19.80 -17.71 11.63
CA GLY A 102 -19.32 -16.43 12.16
C GLY A 102 -17.85 -16.49 12.57
N VAL A 103 -17.42 -17.52 13.30
CA VAL A 103 -16.01 -17.75 13.67
C VAL A 103 -15.12 -17.77 12.44
N ALA A 104 -15.51 -18.51 11.40
CA ALA A 104 -14.75 -18.59 10.16
C ALA A 104 -14.60 -17.23 9.46
N LEU A 105 -15.67 -16.44 9.38
CA LEU A 105 -15.65 -15.10 8.77
C LEU A 105 -14.81 -14.10 9.57
N VAL A 106 -14.90 -14.15 10.90
CA VAL A 106 -14.06 -13.32 11.79
C VAL A 106 -12.59 -13.72 11.65
N GLY A 107 -12.29 -15.02 11.54
CA GLY A 107 -10.94 -15.52 11.27
C GLY A 107 -10.37 -14.98 9.95
N GLN A 108 -11.13 -15.08 8.85
CA GLN A 108 -10.74 -14.51 7.55
C GLN A 108 -10.52 -13.00 7.60
N THR A 109 -11.33 -12.29 8.39
CA THR A 109 -11.17 -10.85 8.63
C THR A 109 -9.85 -10.56 9.37
N GLY A 110 -9.51 -11.38 10.37
CA GLY A 110 -8.23 -11.29 11.08
C GLY A 110 -7.02 -11.48 10.16
N GLU A 111 -7.06 -12.47 9.27
CA GLU A 111 -6.00 -12.67 8.27
C GLU A 111 -5.89 -11.49 7.30
N ALA A 112 -7.03 -10.93 6.86
CA ALA A 112 -7.05 -9.76 5.99
C ALA A 112 -6.41 -8.54 6.66
N LEU A 113 -6.73 -8.28 7.93
CA LEU A 113 -6.11 -7.21 8.72
C LEU A 113 -4.61 -7.44 8.90
N GLN A 114 -4.16 -8.68 9.13
CA GLN A 114 -2.73 -8.99 9.24
C GLN A 114 -1.97 -8.69 7.92
N ARG A 115 -2.59 -8.97 6.77
CA ARG A 115 -2.04 -8.59 5.46
C ARG A 115 -1.98 -7.07 5.29
N ILE A 116 -2.99 -6.34 5.76
CA ILE A 116 -3.00 -4.86 5.73
C ILE A 116 -1.86 -4.30 6.59
N VAL A 117 -1.69 -4.78 7.83
CA VAL A 117 -0.58 -4.37 8.72
C VAL A 117 0.77 -4.54 8.01
N SER A 118 0.97 -5.69 7.37
CA SER A 118 2.22 -6.01 6.66
C SER A 118 2.46 -5.04 5.50
N ARG A 119 1.43 -4.74 4.70
CA ARG A 119 1.51 -3.78 3.60
C ARG A 119 1.76 -2.35 4.09
N VAL A 120 1.16 -1.94 5.21
CA VAL A 120 1.41 -0.62 5.81
C VAL A 120 2.88 -0.51 6.24
N ALA A 121 3.47 -1.56 6.80
CA ALA A 121 4.89 -1.58 7.16
C ALA A 121 5.81 -1.49 5.92
N GLU A 122 5.47 -2.17 4.83
CA GLU A 122 6.21 -2.09 3.56
C GLU A 122 6.18 -0.66 2.99
N ILE A 123 5.00 -0.03 2.96
CA ILE A 123 4.85 1.36 2.49
C ILE A 123 5.65 2.32 3.38
N ASP A 124 5.69 2.11 4.69
CA ASP A 124 6.51 2.93 5.61
C ASP A 124 8.00 2.86 5.24
N GLY A 125 8.49 1.66 4.93
CA GLY A 125 9.85 1.45 4.43
C GLY A 125 10.13 2.19 3.12
N LEU A 126 9.23 2.06 2.13
CA LEU A 126 9.35 2.75 0.84
C LEU A 126 9.34 4.28 1.01
N VAL A 127 8.49 4.82 1.88
CA VAL A 127 8.47 6.26 2.18
C VAL A 127 9.78 6.72 2.81
N SER A 128 10.38 5.91 3.69
CA SER A 128 11.70 6.20 4.26
C SER A 128 12.80 6.21 3.20
N GLU A 129 12.76 5.27 2.25
CA GLU A 129 13.70 5.21 1.12
C GLU A 129 13.54 6.41 0.19
N ILE A 130 12.30 6.78 -0.17
CA ILE A 130 12.01 7.99 -0.95
C ILE A 130 12.55 9.23 -0.23
N ALA A 131 12.36 9.35 1.08
CA ALA A 131 12.86 10.48 1.86
C ALA A 131 14.39 10.55 1.88
N ALA A 132 15.07 9.40 1.90
CA ALA A 132 16.53 9.34 1.78
C ALA A 132 17.00 9.74 0.37
N SER A 133 16.42 9.16 -0.67
CA SER A 133 16.74 9.48 -2.07
C SER A 133 16.47 10.96 -2.39
N THR A 134 15.39 11.53 -1.86
CA THR A 134 15.06 12.96 -2.03
C THR A 134 16.14 13.86 -1.39
N ARG A 135 16.71 13.45 -0.24
CA ARG A 135 17.82 14.18 0.40
C ARG A 135 19.12 14.10 -0.41
N GLU A 136 19.41 12.95 -1.02
CA GLU A 136 20.54 12.82 -1.94
C GLU A 136 20.36 13.66 -3.20
N GLN A 137 19.18 13.60 -3.84
CA GLN A 137 18.85 14.42 -5.00
C GLN A 137 18.97 15.91 -4.70
N ALA A 138 18.49 16.37 -3.53
CA ALA A 138 18.65 17.76 -3.09
C ALA A 138 20.12 18.16 -2.93
N THR A 139 21.00 17.21 -2.57
CA THR A 139 22.45 17.44 -2.49
C THR A 139 23.06 17.51 -3.89
N GLY A 140 22.74 16.57 -4.77
CA GLY A 140 23.19 16.60 -6.17
C GLY A 140 22.74 17.87 -6.90
N LEU A 141 21.53 18.36 -6.65
CA LEU A 141 21.05 19.61 -7.23
C LEU A 141 21.85 20.84 -6.74
N ARG A 142 22.33 20.85 -5.49
CA ARG A 142 23.22 21.91 -4.99
C ARG A 142 24.58 21.90 -5.70
N GLU A 143 25.12 20.71 -5.97
CA GLU A 143 26.38 20.55 -6.72
C GLU A 143 26.21 21.01 -8.18
N VAL A 144 25.11 20.60 -8.84
CA VAL A 144 24.77 21.06 -10.19
C VAL A 144 24.63 22.58 -10.24
N ASN A 145 23.94 23.19 -9.27
CA ASN A 145 23.80 24.64 -9.21
C ASN A 145 25.17 25.34 -9.09
N THR A 146 26.07 24.79 -8.28
CA THR A 146 27.43 25.30 -8.13
C THR A 146 28.23 25.19 -9.43
N ALA A 147 28.14 24.06 -10.13
CA ALA A 147 28.80 23.85 -11.41
C ALA A 147 28.27 24.81 -12.50
N VAL A 148 26.96 25.05 -12.54
CA VAL A 148 26.34 26.01 -13.46
C VAL A 148 26.82 27.44 -13.20
N ASN A 149 26.91 27.86 -11.93
CA ASN A 149 27.44 29.18 -11.58
C ASN A 149 28.92 29.33 -12.00
N LEU A 150 29.73 28.28 -11.85
CA LEU A 150 31.12 28.28 -12.32
C LEU A 150 31.20 28.36 -13.84
N MET A 151 30.36 27.61 -14.56
CA MET A 151 30.29 27.67 -16.03
C MET A 151 29.89 29.06 -16.51
N ASP A 152 28.93 29.72 -15.85
CA ASP A 152 28.54 31.09 -16.16
C ASP A 152 29.74 32.06 -15.99
N GLN A 153 30.49 31.93 -14.88
CA GLN A 153 31.68 32.75 -14.64
C GLN A 153 32.76 32.56 -15.72
N VAL A 154 33.07 31.31 -16.09
CA VAL A 154 34.04 31.02 -17.17
C VAL A 154 33.53 31.55 -18.52
N THR A 155 32.23 31.48 -18.78
CA THR A 155 31.62 31.99 -20.01
C THR A 155 31.74 33.52 -20.09
N GLN A 156 31.48 34.22 -19.00
CA GLN A 156 31.68 35.68 -18.92
C GLN A 156 33.16 36.05 -19.07
N GLN A 157 34.08 35.29 -18.47
CA GLN A 157 35.52 35.51 -18.62
C GLN A 157 35.97 35.30 -20.07
N ASN A 158 35.46 34.27 -20.74
CA ASN A 158 35.74 34.04 -22.16
C ASN A 158 35.23 35.18 -23.04
N ALA A 159 34.03 35.70 -22.77
CA ALA A 159 33.51 36.87 -23.47
C ALA A 159 34.43 38.10 -23.30
N ALA A 160 34.82 38.41 -22.06
CA ALA A 160 35.75 39.50 -21.77
C ALA A 160 37.13 39.30 -22.44
N MET A 161 37.63 38.06 -22.45
CA MET A 161 38.89 37.72 -23.11
C MET A 161 38.83 37.91 -24.62
N VAL A 162 37.70 37.57 -25.25
CA VAL A 162 37.47 37.81 -26.68
C VAL A 162 37.43 39.30 -26.98
N GLU A 163 36.78 40.12 -26.15
CA GLU A 163 36.80 41.59 -26.29
C GLU A 163 38.23 42.15 -26.18
N GLN A 164 38.98 41.73 -25.17
CA GLN A 164 40.38 42.13 -24.99
C GLN A 164 41.26 41.70 -26.16
N SER A 165 41.09 40.47 -26.65
CA SER A 165 41.84 39.95 -27.80
C SER A 165 41.49 40.67 -29.09
N THR A 166 40.23 41.08 -29.26
CA THR A 166 39.77 41.88 -30.41
C THR A 166 40.39 43.27 -30.36
N ALA A 167 40.39 43.91 -29.17
CA ALA A 167 41.04 45.21 -28.97
C ALA A 167 42.55 45.14 -29.25
N ALA A 168 43.24 44.10 -28.74
CA ALA A 168 44.66 43.88 -29.00
C ALA A 168 44.96 43.67 -30.49
N SER A 169 44.12 42.90 -31.19
CA SER A 169 44.23 42.70 -32.65
C SER A 169 44.05 44.01 -33.42
N GLN A 170 43.12 44.87 -32.99
CA GLN A 170 42.91 46.18 -33.60
C GLN A 170 44.11 47.11 -33.37
N SER A 171 44.67 47.13 -32.15
CA SER A 171 45.90 47.87 -31.84
C SER A 171 47.08 47.40 -32.69
N LEU A 172 47.29 46.08 -32.81
CA LEU A 172 48.32 45.50 -33.67
C LEU A 172 48.15 45.89 -35.14
N THR A 173 46.90 45.92 -35.62
CA THR A 173 46.59 46.35 -37.00
C THR A 173 46.94 47.82 -37.22
N ASN A 174 46.62 48.68 -36.25
CA ASN A 174 46.97 50.11 -36.30
C ASN A 174 48.49 50.31 -36.30
N GLU A 175 49.23 49.61 -35.44
CA GLU A 175 50.69 49.69 -35.36
C GLU A 175 51.36 49.20 -36.66
N ALA A 176 50.86 48.09 -37.23
CA ALA A 176 51.32 47.59 -38.52
C ALA A 176 51.07 48.61 -39.66
N GLY A 177 49.92 49.28 -39.66
CA GLY A 177 49.62 50.37 -40.59
C GLY A 177 50.61 51.54 -40.47
N GLN A 178 50.94 51.96 -39.24
CA GLN A 178 51.94 53.00 -39.00
C GLN A 178 53.34 52.62 -39.51
N LEU A 179 53.75 51.35 -39.32
CA LEU A 179 55.03 50.85 -39.83
C LEU A 179 55.07 50.88 -41.37
N VAL A 180 53.97 50.50 -42.04
CA VAL A 180 53.86 50.58 -43.50
C VAL A 180 53.99 52.03 -43.97
N ASP A 181 53.31 52.98 -43.32
CA ASP A 181 53.41 54.41 -43.63
C ASP A 181 54.83 54.96 -43.44
N LEU A 182 55.54 54.52 -42.39
CA LEU A 182 56.93 54.87 -42.14
C LEU A 182 57.86 54.34 -43.25
N ILE A 183 57.66 53.10 -43.70
CA ILE A 183 58.44 52.51 -44.80
C ILE A 183 58.13 53.21 -46.12
N ALA A 184 56.88 53.59 -46.39
CA ALA A 184 56.50 54.30 -47.63
C ALA A 184 57.15 55.69 -47.77
N ARG A 185 57.54 56.31 -46.64
CA ARG A 185 58.29 57.59 -46.64
C ARG A 185 59.76 57.43 -47.00
N PHE A 186 60.31 56.23 -46.95
CA PHE A 186 61.66 55.97 -47.47
C PHE A 186 61.63 56.01 -49.01
N GLN A 187 61.96 57.17 -49.57
CA GLN A 187 62.27 57.30 -50.99
C GLN A 187 63.60 56.63 -51.27
N LEU A 188 63.57 55.47 -51.94
CA LEU A 188 64.75 54.97 -52.64
C LEU A 188 65.03 55.97 -53.77
N GLY A 189 66.16 56.68 -53.68
CA GLY A 189 66.54 57.66 -54.67
C GLY A 189 66.49 57.08 -56.08
N ASP A 190 65.87 57.84 -56.99
CA ASP A 190 65.92 57.63 -58.43
C ASP A 190 67.39 57.64 -58.86
N GLY A 191 67.94 56.44 -58.98
CA GLY A 191 69.37 56.23 -59.18
C GLY A 191 69.59 54.91 -59.89
N LEU A 192 69.06 54.80 -61.12
CA LEU A 192 69.80 54.34 -62.31
C LEU A 192 68.86 54.31 -63.53
N GLN A 193 69.04 55.32 -64.37
CA GLN A 193 68.84 55.38 -65.81
C GLN A 193 68.16 54.21 -66.52
N ASN A 194 67.09 54.57 -67.21
CA ASN A 194 66.70 54.06 -68.52
C ASN A 194 67.93 53.66 -69.37
N PRO A 195 67.94 52.45 -69.94
CA PRO A 195 68.04 52.43 -71.39
C PRO A 195 66.91 51.61 -72.01
N SER A 196 66.41 52.19 -73.10
CA SER A 196 65.58 51.58 -74.12
C SER A 196 65.95 50.11 -74.38
N GLY A 197 64.98 49.22 -74.20
CA GLY A 197 65.11 47.81 -74.53
C GLY A 197 63.72 47.22 -74.73
N SER A 198 63.26 47.25 -75.98
CA SER A 198 62.08 46.53 -76.47
C SER A 198 62.06 45.07 -76.02
N LEU A 199 60.93 44.58 -75.52
CA LEU A 199 60.45 43.21 -75.71
C LEU A 199 58.96 43.12 -75.34
N GLN A 200 58.14 42.96 -76.37
CA GLN A 200 56.80 42.37 -76.31
C GLN A 200 56.85 40.98 -75.66
N VAL A 201 55.82 40.61 -74.88
CA VAL A 201 55.09 39.29 -74.83
C VAL A 201 54.03 39.45 -73.72
N ALA A 202 52.77 39.75 -74.07
CA ALA A 202 51.64 38.80 -74.26
C ALA A 202 50.99 38.26 -72.97
N SER A 203 49.76 38.75 -72.74
CA SER A 203 48.53 38.04 -72.35
C SER A 203 48.47 37.08 -71.15
N ASP A 204 47.35 37.25 -70.41
CA ASP A 204 46.47 36.20 -69.88
C ASP A 204 46.78 35.55 -68.51
N ARG A 205 46.03 35.93 -67.46
CA ARG A 205 44.91 35.12 -66.87
C ARG A 205 44.57 35.45 -65.41
N ARG A 206 43.24 35.53 -65.16
CA ARG A 206 42.44 35.10 -63.98
C ARG A 206 42.64 35.86 -62.65
N ALA A 207 41.63 36.53 -62.08
CA ALA A 207 40.36 36.05 -61.52
C ALA A 207 40.53 35.07 -60.34
N ALA A 208 40.17 35.50 -59.12
CA ALA A 208 39.09 34.93 -58.29
C ALA A 208 39.34 35.04 -56.77
N ALA A 209 38.20 35.24 -56.08
CA ALA A 209 37.85 34.97 -54.68
C ALA A 209 38.38 35.93 -53.60
#